data_AF-A0A660MHY2-F1
#
_entry.id   AF-A0A660MHY2-F1
#
_cell.length_a   1.000
_cell.length_b   1.000
_cell.length_c   1.000
_cell.angle_alpha   90.00
_cell.angle_beta   90.00
_cell.angle_gamma   90.00
#
_symmetry.space_group_name_H-M   'P 1'
#
loop_
_entity.id
_entity.type
_entity.pdbx_description
1 polymer ?
#
loop_
_entity_poly.entity_id
_entity_poly.type
_entity_poly.pdbx_seq_one_letter_code
_entity_poly.pdbx_strand_id
1 'polypeptide(L)'
;SYGSVLEDNHYGTLEDDVVRRDFTINALYYDSKNDEIRDYVGALDDINRRIIRIIGDPVARYTEDPVRMLRAARFSAKLNMPLEADTEAAIVACRDNLRAVPAARLFDEVQKLFMSGYGQTCFDVLQQHGLFEALFPDAEKTIHYPHAAYAQYAKNMMRIALANTDERIAADKPVTIAFLLAAILWPVYQLQYRGLLKERDNWHSAMHEAIDLVHIAASERVAIPVRLRGMIREIWALQARLEQAARGNIRKMHSVLAHPRFRAAYDFLLVRQGAGEDLADLVELWTALQQDPDTAADVEQYRAEQSEDEESAAAPRKRRSRNSNRRKKRD
;
A
#
# COMPACT_ATOMS: atom_id res chain seq x y z
N SER A 1 -21.84 21.98 14.75
CA SER A 1 -22.09 20.92 15.74
C SER A 1 -22.38 19.65 14.97
N TYR A 2 -21.37 18.82 14.72
CA TYR A 2 -21.49 17.60 13.90
C TYR A 2 -20.87 16.45 14.67
N GLY A 3 -21.64 15.38 14.84
CA GLY A 3 -21.33 14.27 15.74
C GLY A 3 -22.19 14.27 17.00
N SER A 4 -23.51 14.35 16.88
CA SER A 4 -24.36 13.73 17.90
C SER A 4 -24.47 12.26 17.55
N VAL A 5 -23.80 11.41 18.33
CA VAL A 5 -24.32 10.07 18.55
C VAL A 5 -25.65 10.29 19.26
N LEU A 6 -26.75 10.33 18.49
CA LEU A 6 -28.08 10.26 19.07
C LEU A 6 -28.18 8.85 19.65
N GLU A 7 -28.09 8.77 20.98
CA GLU A 7 -28.63 7.63 21.73
C GLU A 7 -30.13 7.57 21.45
N ASP A 8 -30.54 6.83 20.42
CA ASP A 8 -31.94 6.53 20.16
C ASP A 8 -32.10 5.00 20.07
N ASN A 9 -32.12 4.35 21.23
CA ASN A 9 -32.75 3.03 21.35
C ASN A 9 -34.27 3.18 21.33
N HIS A 10 -34.80 3.69 20.21
CA HIS A 10 -36.20 3.55 19.84
C HIS A 10 -36.36 2.23 19.09
N TYR A 11 -36.80 1.20 19.81
CA TYR A 11 -37.26 -0.07 19.23
C TYR A 11 -38.51 0.22 18.38
N GLY A 12 -38.39 0.05 17.06
CA GLY A 12 -39.47 0.21 16.09
C GLY A 12 -39.95 -1.14 15.54
N THR A 13 -40.85 -1.10 14.54
CA THR A 13 -41.25 -2.32 13.82
C THR A 13 -40.11 -2.85 12.93
N LEU A 14 -40.30 -4.01 12.31
CA LEU A 14 -39.36 -4.51 11.30
C LEU A 14 -39.19 -3.51 10.15
N GLU A 15 -40.28 -2.84 9.75
CA GLU A 15 -40.23 -1.80 8.72
C GLU A 15 -39.34 -0.62 9.13
N ASP A 16 -39.39 -0.19 10.40
CA ASP A 16 -38.55 0.91 10.91
C ASP A 16 -37.05 0.56 10.92
N ASP A 17 -36.69 -0.70 11.20
CA ASP A 17 -35.30 -1.16 11.15
C ASP A 17 -34.77 -1.21 9.71
N VAL A 18 -35.61 -1.65 8.76
CA VAL A 18 -35.25 -1.73 7.33
C VAL A 18 -34.81 -0.37 6.80
N VAL A 19 -35.55 0.70 7.11
CA VAL A 19 -35.27 2.05 6.61
C VAL A 19 -33.93 2.59 7.13
N ARG A 20 -33.49 2.15 8.32
CA ARG A 20 -32.19 2.54 8.90
C ARG A 20 -31.00 1.81 8.29
N ARG A 21 -31.20 0.70 7.59
CA ARG A 21 -30.12 -0.02 6.89
C ARG A 21 -29.62 0.79 5.71
N ASP A 22 -28.39 0.50 5.29
CA ASP A 22 -27.75 1.28 4.24
C ASP A 22 -28.20 0.88 2.84
N PHE A 23 -28.21 -0.42 2.52
CA PHE A 23 -28.45 -0.90 1.16
C PHE A 23 -29.58 -1.92 1.11
N THR A 24 -30.36 -1.90 0.03
CA THR A 24 -31.51 -2.78 -0.17
C THR A 24 -31.15 -4.25 -0.03
N ILE A 25 -30.04 -4.68 -0.64
CA ILE A 25 -29.54 -6.07 -0.58
C ILE A 25 -29.23 -6.56 0.84
N ASN A 26 -29.05 -5.64 1.80
CA ASN A 26 -28.81 -5.97 3.21
C ASN A 26 -30.09 -5.87 4.06
N ALA A 27 -31.26 -5.67 3.47
CA ALA A 27 -32.52 -5.37 4.15
C ALA A 27 -33.61 -6.46 4.02
N LEU A 28 -33.21 -7.69 3.67
CA LEU A 28 -34.09 -8.87 3.68
C LEU A 28 -34.19 -9.48 5.08
N TYR A 29 -35.39 -9.89 5.47
CA TYR A 29 -35.64 -10.69 6.68
C TYR A 29 -36.16 -12.06 6.29
N TYR A 30 -35.72 -13.08 7.01
CA TYR A 30 -36.19 -14.45 6.83
C TYR A 30 -37.01 -14.86 8.05
N ASP A 31 -38.27 -15.24 7.82
CA ASP A 31 -39.17 -15.80 8.81
C ASP A 31 -39.05 -17.33 8.80
N SER A 32 -38.26 -17.86 9.72
CA SER A 32 -38.01 -19.30 9.82
C SER A 32 -39.23 -20.14 10.24
N LYS A 33 -40.30 -19.52 10.72
CA LYS A 33 -41.53 -20.25 11.10
C LYS A 33 -42.40 -20.53 9.89
N ASN A 34 -42.45 -19.59 8.96
CA ASN A 34 -43.29 -19.65 7.76
C ASN A 34 -42.49 -19.99 6.49
N ASP A 35 -41.15 -20.05 6.58
CA ASP A 35 -40.24 -20.25 5.44
C ASP A 35 -40.40 -19.12 4.39
N GLU A 36 -40.52 -17.88 4.87
CA GLU A 36 -40.82 -16.71 4.05
C GLU A 36 -39.71 -15.67 4.09
N ILE A 37 -39.44 -15.05 2.94
CA ILE A 37 -38.58 -13.86 2.85
C ILE A 37 -39.47 -12.61 2.85
N ARG A 38 -39.21 -11.70 3.76
CA ARG A 38 -39.87 -10.38 3.82
C ARG A 38 -38.96 -9.34 3.18
N ASP A 39 -39.47 -8.71 2.13
CA ASP A 39 -38.82 -7.64 1.38
C ASP A 39 -39.68 -6.38 1.42
N TYR A 40 -39.19 -5.35 2.10
CA TYR A 40 -39.89 -4.07 2.29
C TYR A 40 -39.37 -2.96 1.38
N VAL A 41 -38.28 -3.20 0.64
CA VAL A 41 -37.55 -2.16 -0.12
C VAL A 41 -37.24 -2.56 -1.55
N GLY A 42 -37.77 -3.69 -2.03
CA GLY A 42 -37.50 -4.20 -3.37
C GLY A 42 -36.08 -4.78 -3.51
N ALA A 43 -35.50 -5.26 -2.41
CA ALA A 43 -34.18 -5.88 -2.40
C ALA A 43 -34.07 -7.07 -3.35
N LEU A 44 -35.13 -7.87 -3.53
CA LEU A 44 -35.13 -9.00 -4.46
C LEU A 44 -35.01 -8.54 -5.93
N ASP A 45 -35.63 -7.41 -6.31
CA ASP A 45 -35.47 -6.84 -7.65
C ASP A 45 -34.04 -6.36 -7.87
N ASP A 46 -33.48 -5.62 -6.89
CA ASP A 46 -32.11 -5.13 -6.97
C ASP A 46 -31.09 -6.29 -7.03
N ILE A 47 -31.30 -7.38 -6.29
CA ILE A 47 -30.48 -8.60 -6.37
C ILE A 47 -30.59 -9.23 -7.76
N ASN A 48 -31.79 -9.38 -8.31
CA ASN A 48 -32.01 -9.94 -9.64
C ASN A 48 -31.34 -9.09 -10.74
N ARG A 49 -31.39 -7.76 -10.58
CA ARG A 49 -30.74 -6.79 -11.48
C ARG A 49 -29.25 -6.62 -11.19
N ARG A 50 -28.74 -7.23 -10.12
CA ARG A 50 -27.35 -7.15 -9.66
C ARG A 50 -26.87 -5.72 -9.39
N ILE A 51 -27.69 -4.89 -8.75
CA ILE A 51 -27.34 -3.50 -8.44
C ILE A 51 -27.22 -3.26 -6.93
N ILE A 52 -26.34 -2.32 -6.55
CA ILE A 52 -26.23 -1.82 -5.19
C ILE A 52 -26.99 -0.49 -5.10
N ARG A 53 -28.12 -0.49 -4.38
CA ARG A 53 -28.96 0.69 -4.15
C ARG A 53 -28.96 1.07 -2.67
N ILE A 54 -28.75 2.34 -2.37
CA ILE A 54 -28.89 2.87 -1.00
C ILE A 54 -30.37 3.04 -0.64
N ILE A 55 -30.75 2.78 0.61
CA ILE A 55 -32.14 2.91 1.07
C ILE A 55 -32.44 4.38 1.39
N GLY A 56 -33.50 4.93 0.81
CA GLY A 56 -33.92 6.32 0.98
C GLY A 56 -33.25 7.28 0.00
N ASP A 57 -33.20 8.57 0.34
CA ASP A 57 -32.57 9.60 -0.50
C ASP A 57 -31.03 9.53 -0.43
N PRO A 58 -30.30 9.26 -1.54
CA PRO A 58 -28.86 9.05 -1.51
C PRO A 58 -28.06 10.22 -0.92
N VAL A 59 -28.41 11.46 -1.26
CA VAL A 59 -27.71 12.67 -0.81
C VAL A 59 -27.89 12.85 0.70
N ALA A 60 -29.10 12.71 1.21
CA ALA A 60 -29.39 12.80 2.64
C ALA A 60 -28.61 11.71 3.41
N ARG A 61 -28.61 10.47 2.92
CA ARG A 61 -27.92 9.35 3.58
C ARG A 61 -26.40 9.51 3.58
N TYR A 62 -25.80 10.00 2.50
CA TYR A 62 -24.36 10.28 2.48
C TYR A 62 -23.97 11.52 3.29
N THR A 63 -24.87 12.49 3.43
CA THR A 63 -24.65 13.66 4.29
C THR A 63 -24.71 13.26 5.77
N GLU A 64 -25.65 12.40 6.14
CA GLU A 64 -25.81 11.87 7.50
C GLU A 64 -24.61 11.01 7.93
N ASP A 65 -24.16 10.08 7.08
CA ASP A 65 -22.97 9.28 7.35
C ASP A 65 -22.13 9.07 6.07
N PRO A 66 -21.09 9.91 5.85
CA PRO A 66 -20.30 9.88 4.62
C PRO A 66 -19.58 8.56 4.35
N VAL A 67 -19.31 7.73 5.38
CA VAL A 67 -18.65 6.44 5.19
C VAL A 67 -19.51 5.44 4.40
N ARG A 68 -20.82 5.69 4.26
CA ARG A 68 -21.70 4.90 3.39
C ARG A 68 -21.22 4.90 1.93
N MET A 69 -20.55 5.96 1.46
CA MET A 69 -19.93 5.98 0.13
C MET A 69 -18.80 4.93 0.01
N LEU A 70 -17.96 4.81 1.04
CA LEU A 70 -16.90 3.79 1.10
C LEU A 70 -17.50 2.38 1.18
N ARG A 71 -18.60 2.21 1.92
CA ARG A 71 -19.35 0.94 1.97
C ARG A 71 -19.96 0.58 0.62
N ALA A 72 -20.51 1.55 -0.12
CA ALA A 72 -21.06 1.35 -1.46
C ALA A 72 -19.97 0.85 -2.41
N ALA A 73 -18.80 1.53 -2.43
CA ALA A 73 -17.64 1.12 -3.21
C ALA A 73 -17.18 -0.31 -2.86
N ARG A 74 -17.11 -0.63 -1.56
CA ARG A 74 -16.74 -1.97 -1.07
C ARG A 74 -17.72 -3.04 -1.53
N PHE A 75 -19.04 -2.80 -1.43
CA PHE A 75 -20.04 -3.79 -1.84
C PHE A 75 -20.06 -3.97 -3.35
N SER A 76 -19.92 -2.89 -4.12
CA SER A 76 -19.85 -2.94 -5.57
C SER A 76 -18.67 -3.80 -6.04
N ALA A 77 -17.48 -3.56 -5.48
CA ALA A 77 -16.29 -4.35 -5.74
C ALA A 77 -16.42 -5.82 -5.30
N LYS A 78 -16.88 -6.07 -4.05
CA LYS A 78 -16.96 -7.43 -3.49
C LYS A 78 -17.99 -8.31 -4.20
N LEU A 79 -19.14 -7.76 -4.55
CA LEU A 79 -20.25 -8.52 -5.15
C LEU A 79 -20.21 -8.51 -6.68
N ASN A 80 -19.31 -7.71 -7.27
CA ASN A 80 -19.28 -7.42 -8.69
C ASN A 80 -20.67 -6.99 -9.19
N MET A 81 -21.18 -5.94 -8.55
CA MET A 81 -22.51 -5.35 -8.79
C MET A 81 -22.35 -3.85 -8.98
N PRO A 82 -22.77 -3.25 -10.10
CA PRO A 82 -22.72 -1.80 -10.27
C PRO A 82 -23.58 -1.08 -9.23
N LEU A 83 -23.24 0.18 -8.97
CA LEU A 83 -24.09 1.07 -8.18
C LEU A 83 -25.31 1.47 -9.00
N GLU A 84 -26.42 1.67 -8.33
CA GLU A 84 -27.61 2.25 -8.95
C GLU A 84 -27.38 3.74 -9.29
N ALA A 85 -28.00 4.25 -10.35
CA ALA A 85 -27.63 5.54 -10.95
C ALA A 85 -27.70 6.73 -9.97
N ASP A 86 -28.77 6.85 -9.18
CA ASP A 86 -28.91 7.94 -8.21
C ASP A 86 -27.98 7.75 -7.01
N THR A 87 -27.79 6.48 -6.61
CA THR A 87 -26.81 6.08 -5.59
C THR A 87 -25.39 6.49 -6.02
N GLU A 88 -25.01 6.25 -7.27
CA GLU A 88 -23.70 6.58 -7.84
C GLU A 88 -23.52 8.09 -7.98
N ALA A 89 -24.51 8.80 -8.56
CA ALA A 89 -24.44 10.24 -8.79
C ALA A 89 -24.24 11.03 -7.49
N ALA A 90 -24.91 10.60 -6.41
CA ALA A 90 -24.79 11.26 -5.10
C ALA A 90 -23.40 11.12 -4.46
N ILE A 91 -22.62 10.09 -4.81
CA ILE A 91 -21.24 9.94 -4.32
C ILE A 91 -20.40 11.13 -4.77
N VAL A 92 -20.47 11.51 -6.05
CA VAL A 92 -19.67 12.62 -6.59
C VAL A 92 -20.04 13.94 -5.91
N ALA A 93 -21.33 14.16 -5.65
CA ALA A 93 -21.81 15.36 -4.98
C ALA A 93 -21.42 15.43 -3.49
N CYS A 94 -21.26 14.28 -2.82
CA CYS A 94 -21.08 14.21 -1.38
C CYS A 94 -19.65 13.83 -0.93
N ARG A 95 -18.74 13.44 -1.84
CA ARG A 95 -17.42 12.88 -1.49
C ARG A 95 -16.59 13.76 -0.55
N ASP A 96 -16.71 15.09 -0.66
CA ASP A 96 -15.98 16.03 0.20
C ASP A 96 -16.39 15.93 1.68
N ASN A 97 -17.59 15.41 1.98
CA ASN A 97 -18.06 15.19 3.34
C ASN A 97 -17.20 14.16 4.09
N LEU A 98 -16.46 13.29 3.39
CA LEU A 98 -15.46 12.40 4.00
C LEU A 98 -14.35 13.17 4.75
N ARG A 99 -14.16 14.47 4.47
CA ARG A 99 -13.22 15.31 5.21
C ARG A 99 -13.59 15.49 6.67
N ALA A 100 -14.88 15.50 6.98
CA ALA A 100 -15.41 15.66 8.34
C ALA A 100 -15.43 14.35 9.15
N VAL A 101 -15.21 13.20 8.51
CA VAL A 101 -15.21 11.90 9.19
C VAL A 101 -13.95 11.76 10.05
N PRO A 102 -14.06 11.33 11.32
CA PRO A 102 -12.89 11.06 12.16
C PRO A 102 -11.91 10.08 11.51
N ALA A 103 -10.61 10.41 11.56
CA ALA A 103 -9.56 9.63 10.91
C ALA A 103 -9.50 8.15 11.35
N ALA A 104 -9.91 7.85 12.60
CA ALA A 104 -10.03 6.47 13.09
C ALA A 104 -11.13 5.68 12.38
N ARG A 105 -12.31 6.29 12.13
CA ARG A 105 -13.40 5.65 11.37
C ARG A 105 -12.97 5.40 9.93
N LEU A 106 -12.23 6.33 9.32
CA LEU A 106 -11.67 6.14 7.98
C LEU A 106 -10.65 5.00 7.94
N PHE A 107 -9.81 4.85 8.98
CA PHE A 107 -8.89 3.72 9.08
C PHE A 107 -9.62 2.37 9.18
N ASP A 108 -10.72 2.28 9.93
CA ASP A 108 -11.54 1.07 9.97
C ASP A 108 -12.14 0.71 8.61
N GLU A 109 -12.60 1.70 7.85
CA GLU A 109 -13.10 1.47 6.49
C GLU A 109 -11.98 1.11 5.51
N VAL A 110 -10.79 1.71 5.60
CA VAL A 110 -9.62 1.34 4.80
C VAL A 110 -9.26 -0.14 5.00
N GLN A 111 -9.29 -0.64 6.24
CA GLN A 111 -9.07 -2.06 6.52
C GLN A 111 -10.12 -2.93 5.84
N LYS A 112 -11.41 -2.57 5.96
CA LYS A 112 -12.51 -3.33 5.31
C LYS A 112 -12.45 -3.28 3.79
N LEU A 113 -11.98 -2.19 3.21
CA LEU A 113 -11.82 -2.03 1.76
C LEU A 113 -10.73 -2.95 1.24
N PHE A 114 -9.51 -2.85 1.79
CA PHE A 114 -8.32 -3.47 1.19
C PHE A 114 -7.93 -4.82 1.80
N MET A 115 -8.51 -5.23 2.95
CA MET A 115 -8.28 -6.55 3.53
C MET A 115 -9.44 -7.52 3.29
N SER A 116 -10.29 -7.26 2.29
CA SER A 116 -11.48 -8.07 2.01
C SER A 116 -11.27 -9.18 0.97
N GLY A 117 -10.10 -9.24 0.33
CA GLY A 117 -9.82 -10.12 -0.82
C GLY A 117 -10.28 -9.55 -2.17
N TYR A 118 -10.75 -8.30 -2.18
CA TYR A 118 -11.19 -7.56 -3.37
C TYR A 118 -10.56 -6.16 -3.42
N GLY A 119 -9.39 -5.99 -2.80
CA GLY A 119 -8.71 -4.71 -2.63
C GLY A 119 -8.39 -4.03 -3.96
N GLN A 120 -7.98 -4.78 -5.00
CA GLN A 120 -7.69 -4.20 -6.31
C GLN A 120 -8.95 -3.62 -6.95
N THR A 121 -10.06 -4.36 -6.96
CA THR A 121 -11.34 -3.88 -7.49
C THR A 121 -11.89 -2.73 -6.66
N CYS A 122 -11.76 -2.78 -5.32
CA CYS A 122 -12.11 -1.67 -4.44
C CYS A 122 -11.32 -0.40 -4.82
N PHE A 123 -10.02 -0.51 -5.06
CA PHE A 123 -9.20 0.62 -5.48
C PHE A 123 -9.69 1.24 -6.80
N ASP A 124 -10.07 0.41 -7.78
CA ASP A 124 -10.60 0.90 -9.05
C ASP A 124 -11.93 1.65 -8.90
N VAL A 125 -12.84 1.14 -8.08
CA VAL A 125 -14.11 1.82 -7.76
C VAL A 125 -13.86 3.13 -6.99
N LEU A 126 -12.92 3.14 -6.03
CA LEU A 126 -12.56 4.36 -5.31
C LEU A 126 -11.95 5.43 -6.24
N GLN A 127 -11.13 5.02 -7.21
CA GLN A 127 -10.56 5.90 -8.22
C GLN A 127 -11.64 6.49 -9.14
N GLN A 128 -12.56 5.64 -9.64
CA GLN A 128 -13.66 6.05 -10.52
C GLN A 128 -14.50 7.19 -9.90
N HIS A 129 -14.72 7.15 -8.59
CA HIS A 129 -15.56 8.15 -7.89
C HIS A 129 -14.76 9.26 -7.18
N GLY A 130 -13.43 9.26 -7.27
CA GLY A 130 -12.57 10.21 -6.55
C GLY A 130 -12.62 10.06 -5.02
N LEU A 131 -12.96 8.88 -4.53
CA LEU A 131 -13.00 8.57 -3.10
C LEU A 131 -11.62 8.24 -2.54
N PHE A 132 -10.69 7.79 -3.39
CA PHE A 132 -9.32 7.49 -2.96
C PHE A 132 -8.59 8.76 -2.49
N GLU A 133 -8.75 9.88 -3.20
CA GLU A 133 -8.18 11.19 -2.82
C GLU A 133 -8.60 11.61 -1.40
N ALA A 134 -9.85 11.35 -1.01
CA ALA A 134 -10.36 11.71 0.31
C ALA A 134 -9.67 10.93 1.46
N LEU A 135 -9.15 9.73 1.16
CA LEU A 135 -8.44 8.85 2.10
C LEU A 135 -6.93 9.11 2.08
N PHE A 136 -6.33 9.19 0.88
CA PHE A 136 -4.88 9.28 0.67
C PHE A 136 -4.53 10.40 -0.32
N PRO A 137 -4.73 11.68 0.04
CA PRO A 137 -4.57 12.80 -0.90
C PRO A 137 -3.14 12.90 -1.47
N ASP A 138 -2.11 12.62 -0.67
CA ASP A 138 -0.73 12.68 -1.15
C ASP A 138 -0.37 11.49 -2.04
N ALA A 139 -0.92 10.30 -1.78
CA ALA A 139 -0.76 9.15 -2.67
C ALA A 139 -1.48 9.39 -4.00
N GLU A 140 -2.65 10.02 -3.97
CA GLU A 140 -3.39 10.39 -5.18
C GLU A 140 -2.59 11.36 -6.06
N LYS A 141 -1.95 12.37 -5.45
CA LYS A 141 -1.03 13.27 -6.17
C LYS A 141 0.11 12.51 -6.87
N THR A 142 0.57 11.38 -6.32
CA THR A 142 1.60 10.57 -7.00
C THR A 142 1.07 9.81 -8.21
N ILE A 143 -0.20 9.38 -8.21
CA ILE A 143 -0.84 8.71 -9.36
C ILE A 143 -1.10 9.72 -10.48
N HIS A 144 -1.37 10.98 -10.14
CA HIS A 144 -1.55 12.08 -11.09
C HIS A 144 -0.30 12.96 -11.26
N TYR A 145 0.88 12.41 -10.93
CA TYR A 145 2.12 13.19 -10.99
C TYR A 145 2.45 13.59 -12.45
N PRO A 146 2.95 14.81 -12.71
CA PRO A 146 3.20 15.28 -14.09
C PRO A 146 4.14 14.40 -14.92
N HIS A 147 5.08 13.71 -14.26
CA HIS A 147 5.97 12.76 -14.93
C HIS A 147 5.27 11.41 -15.13
N ALA A 148 4.83 11.14 -16.37
CA ALA A 148 3.99 9.98 -16.71
C ALA A 148 4.54 8.62 -16.25
N ALA A 149 5.84 8.36 -16.42
CA ALA A 149 6.43 7.09 -15.98
C ALA A 149 6.41 6.94 -14.45
N TYR A 150 6.50 8.05 -13.71
CA TYR A 150 6.43 8.02 -12.25
C TYR A 150 4.99 7.84 -11.76
N ALA A 151 4.03 8.52 -12.40
CA ALA A 151 2.61 8.33 -12.18
C ALA A 151 2.19 6.86 -12.40
N GLN A 152 2.63 6.26 -13.51
CA GLN A 152 2.36 4.87 -13.81
C GLN A 152 3.01 3.93 -12.78
N TYR A 153 4.25 4.19 -12.39
CA TYR A 153 4.94 3.47 -11.33
C TYR A 153 4.16 3.53 -10.01
N ALA A 154 3.72 4.71 -9.57
CA ALA A 154 2.97 4.88 -8.33
C ALA A 154 1.65 4.10 -8.35
N LYS A 155 0.93 4.12 -9.48
CA LYS A 155 -0.29 3.32 -9.68
C LYS A 155 0.02 1.82 -9.64
N ASN A 156 1.09 1.37 -10.29
CA ASN A 156 1.48 -0.04 -10.32
C ASN A 156 1.86 -0.56 -8.92
N MET A 157 2.61 0.22 -8.13
CA MET A 157 2.95 -0.12 -6.74
C MET A 157 1.71 -0.52 -5.94
N MET A 158 0.65 0.29 -6.02
CA MET A 158 -0.60 0.03 -5.29
C MET A 158 -1.34 -1.18 -5.87
N ARG A 159 -1.50 -1.25 -7.20
CA ARG A 159 -2.24 -2.34 -7.85
C ARG A 159 -1.63 -3.71 -7.62
N ILE A 160 -0.30 -3.81 -7.65
CA ILE A 160 0.43 -5.08 -7.43
C ILE A 160 0.34 -5.47 -5.95
N ALA A 161 0.54 -4.54 -5.02
CA ALA A 161 0.42 -4.84 -3.59
C ALA A 161 -1.00 -5.30 -3.20
N LEU A 162 -2.03 -4.69 -3.79
CA LEU A 162 -3.43 -5.08 -3.62
C LEU A 162 -3.69 -6.46 -4.23
N ALA A 163 -3.27 -6.71 -5.47
CA ALA A 163 -3.44 -8.02 -6.12
C ALA A 163 -2.78 -9.15 -5.32
N ASN A 164 -1.53 -8.96 -4.91
CA ASN A 164 -0.80 -9.92 -4.08
C ASN A 164 -1.51 -10.17 -2.74
N THR A 165 -2.15 -9.13 -2.17
CA THR A 165 -2.90 -9.28 -0.93
C THR A 165 -4.21 -10.04 -1.15
N ASP A 166 -4.92 -9.77 -2.25
CA ASP A 166 -6.14 -10.46 -2.63
C ASP A 166 -5.88 -11.95 -2.86
N GLU A 167 -4.82 -12.30 -3.60
CA GLU A 167 -4.37 -13.68 -3.82
C GLU A 167 -4.03 -14.40 -2.50
N ARG A 168 -3.38 -13.69 -1.57
CA ARG A 168 -3.05 -14.26 -0.25
C ARG A 168 -4.29 -14.53 0.59
N ILE A 169 -5.25 -13.62 0.59
CA ILE A 169 -6.54 -13.81 1.28
C ILE A 169 -7.28 -14.99 0.68
N ALA A 170 -7.34 -15.09 -0.65
CA ALA A 170 -7.96 -16.23 -1.34
C ALA A 170 -7.28 -17.57 -1.04
N ALA A 171 -6.00 -17.56 -0.68
CA ALA A 171 -5.23 -18.73 -0.26
C ALA A 171 -5.21 -18.95 1.26
N ASP A 172 -6.08 -18.28 2.03
CA ASP A 172 -6.16 -18.32 3.51
C ASP A 172 -4.82 -18.02 4.22
N LYS A 173 -3.97 -17.21 3.59
CA LYS A 173 -2.68 -16.79 4.16
C LYS A 173 -2.84 -15.52 5.00
N PRO A 174 -2.08 -15.37 6.10
CA PRO A 174 -2.12 -14.15 6.87
C PRO A 174 -1.62 -12.96 6.05
N VAL A 175 -2.30 -11.83 6.22
CA VAL A 175 -2.01 -10.54 5.59
C VAL A 175 -2.04 -9.44 6.65
N THR A 176 -1.41 -8.29 6.34
CA THR A 176 -1.37 -7.13 7.24
C THR A 176 -1.57 -5.85 6.45
N ILE A 177 -2.45 -4.97 6.93
CA ILE A 177 -2.68 -3.66 6.32
C ILE A 177 -1.41 -2.79 6.31
N ALA A 178 -0.45 -3.05 7.21
CA ALA A 178 0.84 -2.34 7.20
C ALA A 178 1.61 -2.52 5.88
N PHE A 179 1.52 -3.69 5.25
CA PHE A 179 2.17 -3.94 3.97
C PHE A 179 1.55 -3.11 2.84
N LEU A 180 0.21 -3.06 2.81
CA LEU A 180 -0.54 -2.25 1.84
C LEU A 180 -0.29 -0.75 2.04
N LEU A 181 -0.34 -0.27 3.28
CA LEU A 181 -0.03 1.14 3.59
C LEU A 181 1.43 1.48 3.25
N ALA A 182 2.37 0.56 3.48
CA ALA A 182 3.75 0.75 3.05
C ALA A 182 3.85 0.91 1.53
N ALA A 183 3.05 0.20 0.74
CA ALA A 183 3.04 0.31 -0.73
C ALA A 183 2.35 1.58 -1.23
N ILE A 184 1.20 1.93 -0.64
CA ILE A 184 0.45 3.15 -0.96
C ILE A 184 1.27 4.41 -0.69
N LEU A 185 1.99 4.44 0.44
CA LEU A 185 2.75 5.61 0.87
C LEU A 185 4.18 5.66 0.33
N TRP A 186 4.66 4.60 -0.33
CA TRP A 186 6.04 4.53 -0.81
C TRP A 186 6.38 5.56 -1.89
N PRO A 187 5.57 5.78 -2.93
CA PRO A 187 5.82 6.86 -3.87
C PRO A 187 5.90 8.23 -3.17
N VAL A 188 5.00 8.51 -2.23
CA VAL A 188 5.02 9.75 -1.44
C VAL A 188 6.35 9.89 -0.69
N TYR A 189 6.79 8.82 -0.02
CA TYR A 189 8.09 8.76 0.64
C TYR A 189 9.26 9.01 -0.31
N GLN A 190 9.28 8.42 -1.51
CA GLN A 190 10.37 8.62 -2.46
C GLN A 190 10.50 10.09 -2.89
N LEU A 191 9.39 10.79 -3.13
CA LEU A 191 9.41 12.22 -3.46
C LEU A 191 9.95 13.06 -2.30
N GLN A 192 9.47 12.81 -1.07
CA GLN A 192 9.92 13.51 0.14
C GLN A 192 11.41 13.26 0.40
N TYR A 193 11.83 12.01 0.33
CA TYR A 193 13.22 11.61 0.52
C TYR A 193 14.15 12.25 -0.50
N ARG A 194 13.77 12.27 -1.78
CA ARG A 194 14.56 12.93 -2.84
C ARG A 194 14.67 14.44 -2.63
N GLY A 195 13.64 15.08 -2.09
CA GLY A 195 13.69 16.49 -1.69
C GLY A 195 14.72 16.72 -0.59
N LEU A 196 14.61 15.95 0.50
CA LEU A 196 15.49 16.07 1.67
C LEU A 196 16.95 15.74 1.38
N LEU A 197 17.25 14.79 0.48
CA LEU A 197 18.63 14.49 0.06
C LEU A 197 19.34 15.68 -0.60
N LYS A 198 18.61 16.67 -1.12
CA LYS A 198 19.22 17.89 -1.67
C LYS A 198 19.64 18.88 -0.58
N GLU A 199 19.06 18.76 0.61
CA GLU A 199 19.25 19.69 1.72
C GLU A 199 20.07 19.11 2.89
N ARG A 200 20.21 17.77 2.94
CA ARG A 200 20.84 17.05 4.05
C ARG A 200 22.11 16.36 3.55
N ASP A 201 23.18 16.45 4.33
CA ASP A 201 24.45 15.77 4.01
C ASP A 201 24.43 14.26 4.33
N ASN A 202 23.47 13.81 5.16
CA ASN A 202 23.38 12.42 5.62
C ASN A 202 22.09 11.75 5.13
N TRP A 203 22.26 10.76 4.25
CA TRP A 203 21.16 9.99 3.68
C TRP A 203 20.33 9.24 4.74
N HIS A 204 20.96 8.72 5.81
CA HIS A 204 20.24 8.03 6.89
C HIS A 204 19.28 8.98 7.63
N SER A 205 19.75 10.20 7.90
CA SER A 205 18.94 11.23 8.54
C SER A 205 17.77 11.63 7.64
N ALA A 206 18.05 11.89 6.35
CA ALA A 206 17.04 12.24 5.37
C ALA A 206 15.97 11.14 5.21
N MET A 207 16.38 9.86 5.25
CA MET A 207 15.48 8.72 5.21
C MET A 207 14.52 8.75 6.40
N HIS A 208 15.03 8.82 7.63
CA HIS A 208 14.17 8.80 8.82
C HIS A 208 13.24 10.02 8.87
N GLU A 209 13.73 11.21 8.53
CA GLU A 209 12.93 12.43 8.44
C GLU A 209 11.80 12.29 7.40
N ALA A 210 12.09 11.77 6.20
CA ALA A 210 11.08 11.51 5.17
C ALA A 210 9.99 10.53 5.66
N ILE A 211 10.38 9.45 6.34
CA ILE A 211 9.44 8.47 6.89
C ILE A 211 8.51 9.13 7.92
N ASP A 212 9.06 9.96 8.80
CA ASP A 212 8.29 10.66 9.83
C ASP A 212 7.28 11.65 9.21
N LEU A 213 7.72 12.46 8.24
CA LEU A 213 6.84 13.41 7.54
C LEU A 213 5.68 12.72 6.83
N VAL A 214 5.94 11.65 6.09
CA VAL A 214 4.89 10.90 5.37
C VAL A 214 3.91 10.27 6.34
N HIS A 215 4.39 9.68 7.44
CA HIS A 215 3.49 9.10 8.44
C HIS A 215 2.62 10.15 9.13
N ILE A 216 3.16 11.32 9.45
CA ILE A 216 2.40 12.41 10.07
C ILE A 216 1.28 12.86 9.11
N ALA A 217 1.63 13.20 7.87
CA ALA A 217 0.67 13.66 6.87
C ALA A 217 -0.43 12.63 6.59
N ALA A 218 -0.06 11.36 6.39
CA ALA A 218 -1.05 10.30 6.19
C ALA A 218 -1.98 10.12 7.40
N SER A 219 -1.45 10.29 8.62
CA SER A 219 -2.21 10.13 9.87
C SER A 219 -3.28 11.21 10.08
N GLU A 220 -3.19 12.36 9.41
CA GLU A 220 -4.20 13.42 9.48
C GLU A 220 -5.53 13.00 8.87
N ARG A 221 -5.50 12.12 7.86
CA ARG A 221 -6.70 11.63 7.16
C ARG A 221 -7.10 10.24 7.62
N VAL A 222 -6.14 9.34 7.79
CA VAL A 222 -6.38 7.94 8.16
C VAL A 222 -5.52 7.65 9.38
N ALA A 223 -6.14 7.46 10.55
CA ALA A 223 -5.40 7.35 11.81
C ALA A 223 -4.65 6.00 11.91
N ILE A 224 -3.41 5.96 11.40
CA ILE A 224 -2.57 4.75 11.40
C ILE A 224 -2.02 4.52 12.82
N PRO A 225 -2.36 3.40 13.49
CA PRO A 225 -1.82 3.07 14.80
C PRO A 225 -0.29 3.01 14.83
N VAL A 226 0.30 3.42 15.97
CA VAL A 226 1.76 3.45 16.20
C VAL A 226 2.44 2.13 15.82
N ARG A 227 1.84 1.00 16.20
CA ARG A 227 2.35 -0.34 15.88
C ARG A 227 2.50 -0.55 14.36
N LEU A 228 1.54 -0.09 13.57
CA LEU A 228 1.59 -0.23 12.12
C LEU A 228 2.60 0.73 11.49
N ARG A 229 2.72 1.97 12.00
CA ARG A 229 3.78 2.90 11.57
C ARG A 229 5.18 2.33 11.81
N GLY A 230 5.38 1.64 12.94
CA GLY A 230 6.62 0.91 13.22
C GLY A 230 6.90 -0.18 12.19
N MET A 231 5.88 -0.98 11.83
CA MET A 231 6.00 -2.00 10.79
C MET A 231 6.35 -1.40 9.41
N ILE A 232 5.68 -0.32 9.01
CA ILE A 232 5.94 0.39 7.74
C ILE A 232 7.37 0.92 7.71
N ARG A 233 7.81 1.62 8.78
CA ARG A 233 9.19 2.12 8.91
C ARG A 233 10.21 1.00 8.73
N GLU A 234 9.98 -0.15 9.36
CA GLU A 234 10.90 -1.28 9.24
C GLU A 234 10.93 -1.88 7.84
N ILE A 235 9.78 -2.04 7.18
CA ILE A 235 9.72 -2.52 5.79
C ILE A 235 10.54 -1.61 4.87
N TRP A 236 10.38 -0.29 5.01
CA TRP A 236 11.11 0.71 4.23
C TRP A 236 12.60 0.76 4.57
N ALA A 237 12.97 0.78 5.85
CA ALA A 237 14.37 0.78 6.25
C ALA A 237 15.11 -0.49 5.79
N LEU A 238 14.42 -1.63 5.74
CA LEU A 238 14.97 -2.86 5.19
C LEU A 238 15.25 -2.77 3.69
N GLN A 239 14.57 -1.92 2.92
CA GLN A 239 14.88 -1.74 1.50
C GLN A 239 16.31 -1.25 1.28
N ALA A 240 16.73 -0.23 2.04
CA ALA A 240 18.11 0.25 2.00
C ALA A 240 19.10 -0.82 2.49
N ARG A 241 18.71 -1.62 3.49
CA ARG A 241 19.56 -2.71 4.01
C ARG A 241 19.71 -3.87 3.02
N LEU A 242 18.67 -4.22 2.27
CA LEU A 242 18.73 -5.23 1.21
C LEU A 242 19.74 -4.80 0.14
N GLU A 243 19.68 -3.55 -0.30
CA GLU A 243 20.61 -2.99 -1.29
C GLU A 243 22.05 -2.92 -0.75
N GLN A 244 22.24 -2.46 0.50
CA GLN A 244 23.57 -2.32 1.09
C GLN A 244 24.22 -3.64 1.47
N ALA A 245 23.45 -4.59 2.00
CA ALA A 245 23.96 -5.92 2.29
C ALA A 245 24.33 -6.64 1.00
N ALA A 246 23.55 -6.46 -0.08
CA ALA A 246 23.86 -7.00 -1.39
C ALA A 246 25.19 -6.48 -1.98
N ARG A 247 25.64 -5.28 -1.59
CA ARG A 247 26.97 -4.72 -1.95
C ARG A 247 28.06 -5.00 -0.91
N GLY A 248 27.67 -5.50 0.26
CA GLY A 248 28.55 -5.74 1.39
C GLY A 248 29.11 -7.15 1.37
N ASN A 249 29.27 -7.72 2.56
CA ASN A 249 29.73 -9.09 2.74
C ASN A 249 28.60 -10.01 3.23
N ILE A 250 28.86 -11.31 3.16
CA ILE A 250 27.97 -12.41 3.56
C ILE A 250 27.36 -12.23 4.96
N ARG A 251 28.13 -11.73 5.93
CA ARG A 251 27.64 -11.50 7.31
C ARG A 251 26.50 -10.50 7.36
N LYS A 252 26.56 -9.43 6.57
CA LYS A 252 25.47 -8.45 6.48
C LYS A 252 24.24 -9.06 5.82
N MET A 253 24.42 -9.91 4.80
CA MET A 253 23.33 -10.61 4.15
C MET A 253 22.59 -11.56 5.11
N HIS A 254 23.33 -12.41 5.86
CA HIS A 254 22.73 -13.27 6.89
C HIS A 254 21.99 -12.47 7.97
N SER A 255 22.52 -11.31 8.38
CA SER A 255 21.84 -10.44 9.35
C SER A 255 20.51 -9.90 8.82
N VAL A 256 20.39 -9.66 7.51
CA VAL A 256 19.14 -9.24 6.89
C VAL A 256 18.17 -10.42 6.73
N LEU A 257 18.64 -11.60 6.32
CA LEU A 257 17.83 -12.83 6.24
C LEU A 257 17.21 -13.21 7.59
N ALA A 258 17.98 -13.09 8.68
CA ALA A 258 17.52 -13.41 10.03
C ALA A 258 16.55 -12.37 10.62
N HIS A 259 16.28 -11.26 9.91
CA HIS A 259 15.41 -10.21 10.43
C HIS A 259 13.94 -10.67 10.50
N PRO A 260 13.19 -10.43 11.60
CA PRO A 260 11.80 -10.92 11.75
C PRO A 260 10.85 -10.45 10.64
N ARG A 261 11.14 -9.32 10.01
CA ARG A 261 10.36 -8.73 8.92
C ARG A 261 10.97 -8.92 7.53
N PHE A 262 11.98 -9.77 7.38
CA PHE A 262 12.63 -10.03 6.10
C PHE A 262 11.60 -10.42 5.03
N ARG A 263 10.67 -11.34 5.32
CA ARG A 263 9.67 -11.77 4.34
C ARG A 263 8.83 -10.61 3.80
N ALA A 264 8.35 -9.73 4.68
CA ALA A 264 7.59 -8.55 4.27
C ALA A 264 8.44 -7.58 3.46
N ALA A 265 9.71 -7.39 3.80
CA ALA A 265 10.62 -6.52 3.04
C ALA A 265 10.99 -7.11 1.66
N TYR A 266 11.14 -8.43 1.56
CA TYR A 266 11.38 -9.11 0.29
C TYR A 266 10.14 -9.10 -0.61
N ASP A 267 8.96 -9.40 -0.06
CA ASP A 267 7.69 -9.26 -0.80
C ASP A 267 7.50 -7.82 -1.29
N PHE A 268 7.92 -6.84 -0.50
CA PHE A 268 7.90 -5.43 -0.90
C PHE A 268 8.90 -5.11 -2.02
N LEU A 269 10.08 -5.74 -2.00
CA LEU A 269 11.07 -5.63 -3.08
C LEU A 269 10.50 -6.15 -4.41
N LEU A 270 9.76 -7.26 -4.38
CA LEU A 270 9.06 -7.80 -5.56
C LEU A 270 7.99 -6.84 -6.09
N VAL A 271 7.25 -6.18 -5.20
CA VAL A 271 6.29 -5.13 -5.60
C VAL A 271 7.01 -3.97 -6.29
N ARG A 272 8.14 -3.49 -5.74
CA ARG A 272 8.96 -2.43 -6.34
C ARG A 272 9.45 -2.80 -7.74
N GLN A 273 9.98 -4.01 -7.90
CA GLN A 273 10.43 -4.53 -9.19
C GLN A 273 9.27 -4.59 -10.19
N GLY A 274 8.15 -5.22 -9.80
CA GLY A 274 6.97 -5.33 -10.65
C GLY A 274 6.35 -3.99 -11.03
N ALA A 275 6.52 -2.96 -10.19
CA ALA A 275 6.06 -1.60 -10.49
C ALA A 275 6.94 -0.86 -11.50
N GLY A 276 8.16 -1.34 -11.76
CA GLY A 276 9.08 -0.82 -12.77
C GLY A 276 10.44 -0.34 -12.26
N GLU A 277 10.80 -0.62 -11.00
CA GLU A 277 12.18 -0.38 -10.54
C GLU A 277 13.14 -1.44 -11.09
N ASP A 278 14.31 -1.01 -11.56
CA ASP A 278 15.36 -1.90 -12.03
C ASP A 278 16.08 -2.57 -10.84
N LEU A 279 15.56 -3.73 -10.45
CA LEU A 279 15.96 -4.50 -9.28
C LEU A 279 16.18 -5.99 -9.59
N ALA A 280 16.35 -6.34 -10.88
CA ALA A 280 16.43 -7.73 -11.33
C ALA A 280 17.53 -8.53 -10.60
N ASP A 281 18.77 -8.05 -10.65
CA ASP A 281 19.92 -8.69 -9.99
C ASP A 281 19.73 -8.80 -8.48
N LEU A 282 19.14 -7.76 -7.87
CA LEU A 282 18.91 -7.74 -6.43
C LEU A 282 17.86 -8.76 -6.03
N VAL A 283 16.76 -8.85 -6.77
CA VAL A 283 15.70 -9.84 -6.54
C VAL A 283 16.23 -11.25 -6.76
N GLU A 284 16.96 -11.50 -7.85
CA GLU A 284 17.56 -12.80 -8.13
C GLU A 284 18.48 -13.25 -7.00
N LEU A 285 19.38 -12.36 -6.54
CA LEU A 285 20.27 -12.61 -5.41
C LEU A 285 19.50 -12.99 -4.14
N TRP A 286 18.52 -12.17 -3.72
CA TRP A 286 17.76 -12.45 -2.50
C TRP A 286 16.83 -13.65 -2.65
N THR A 287 16.43 -14.02 -3.87
CA THR A 287 15.68 -15.26 -4.15
C THR A 287 16.57 -16.48 -3.92
N ALA A 288 17.78 -16.49 -4.50
CA ALA A 288 18.74 -17.58 -4.36
C ALA A 288 19.11 -17.79 -2.88
N LEU A 289 19.46 -16.71 -2.18
CA LEU A 289 19.82 -16.74 -0.76
C LEU A 289 18.71 -17.26 0.18
N GLN A 290 17.45 -17.19 -0.22
CA GLN A 290 16.33 -17.76 0.55
C GLN A 290 16.20 -19.27 0.36
N GLN A 291 16.62 -19.81 -0.79
CA GLN A 291 16.52 -21.23 -1.10
C GLN A 291 17.70 -22.01 -0.55
N ASP A 292 18.89 -21.40 -0.62
CA ASP A 292 20.11 -21.93 -0.06
C ASP A 292 20.91 -20.78 0.60
N PRO A 293 20.88 -20.69 1.94
CA PRO A 293 21.64 -19.68 2.67
C PRO A 293 23.16 -19.79 2.50
N ASP A 294 23.67 -20.97 2.09
CA ASP A 294 25.10 -21.21 1.88
C ASP A 294 25.56 -20.77 0.47
N THR A 295 24.64 -20.54 -0.48
CA THR A 295 24.93 -19.94 -1.80
C THR A 295 25.57 -18.54 -1.68
N ALA A 296 25.45 -17.89 -0.52
CA ALA A 296 26.12 -16.63 -0.26
C ALA A 296 27.66 -16.75 -0.37
N ALA A 297 28.23 -17.92 -0.08
CA ALA A 297 29.65 -18.19 -0.25
C ALA A 297 30.06 -18.25 -1.74
N ASP A 298 29.20 -18.83 -2.57
CA ASP A 298 29.39 -18.91 -4.03
C ASP A 298 29.27 -17.53 -4.69
N VAL A 299 28.41 -16.65 -4.18
CA VAL A 299 28.28 -15.26 -4.68
C VAL A 299 29.52 -14.42 -4.37
N GLU A 300 30.16 -14.63 -3.23
CA GLU A 300 31.42 -13.96 -2.88
C GLU A 300 32.58 -14.46 -3.75
N GLN A 301 32.61 -15.77 -4.04
CA GLN A 301 33.59 -16.39 -4.93
C GLN A 301 33.39 -15.96 -6.40
N TYR A 302 32.15 -15.94 -6.89
CA TYR A 302 31.81 -15.48 -8.25
C TYR A 302 32.12 -14.00 -8.47
N ARG A 303 31.90 -13.15 -7.45
CA ARG A 303 32.26 -11.72 -7.50
C ARG A 303 33.77 -11.48 -7.39
N ALA A 304 34.47 -12.28 -6.58
CA ALA A 304 35.93 -12.24 -6.52
C ALA A 304 36.51 -12.58 -7.91
N GLU A 305 36.00 -13.64 -8.55
CA GLU A 305 36.39 -14.05 -9.91
C GLU A 305 36.12 -12.95 -10.96
N GLN A 306 34.96 -12.28 -10.94
CA GLN A 306 34.68 -11.16 -11.86
C GLN A 306 35.50 -9.89 -11.56
N SER A 307 35.80 -9.60 -10.30
CA SER A 307 36.64 -8.46 -9.92
C SER A 307 38.10 -8.66 -10.31
N GLU A 308 38.60 -9.90 -10.27
CA GLU A 308 39.94 -10.27 -10.73
C GLU A 308 40.04 -10.16 -12.26
N ASP A 309 38.99 -10.53 -13.00
CA ASP A 309 38.91 -10.38 -14.46
C ASP A 309 38.89 -8.89 -14.88
N GLU A 310 38.16 -8.02 -14.17
CA GLU A 310 38.15 -6.57 -14.43
C GLU A 310 39.48 -5.87 -14.06
N GLU A 311 40.13 -6.24 -12.95
CA GLU A 311 41.46 -5.73 -12.59
C GLU A 311 42.55 -6.20 -13.57
N SER A 312 42.43 -7.42 -14.12
CA SER A 312 43.37 -7.94 -15.12
C SER A 312 43.25 -7.22 -16.47
N ALA A 313 42.05 -6.76 -16.83
CA ALA A 313 41.77 -6.02 -18.05
C ALA A 313 42.18 -4.53 -17.98
N ALA A 314 42.25 -3.95 -16.77
CA ALA A 314 42.49 -2.53 -16.54
C ALA A 314 43.95 -2.14 -16.22
N ALA A 315 44.88 -3.09 -16.07
CA ALA A 315 46.26 -2.77 -15.66
C ALA A 315 47.12 -2.19 -16.83
N PRO A 316 47.62 -0.93 -16.74
CA PRO A 316 48.51 -0.39 -17.76
C PRO A 316 49.95 -0.92 -17.58
N ARG A 317 50.54 -1.43 -18.66
CA ARG A 317 51.94 -1.89 -18.73
C ARG A 317 52.91 -0.79 -18.26
N LYS A 318 53.39 -0.88 -17.01
CA LYS A 318 54.44 0.00 -16.47
C LYS A 318 55.75 -0.20 -17.23
N ARG A 319 56.14 0.82 -18.03
CA ARG A 319 57.50 0.98 -18.57
C ARG A 319 58.50 1.09 -17.41
N ARG A 320 59.42 0.15 -17.31
CA ARG A 320 60.60 0.19 -16.42
C ARG A 320 61.45 1.42 -16.74
N SER A 321 61.47 2.40 -15.84
CA SER A 321 62.45 3.49 -15.84
C SER A 321 63.76 3.00 -15.21
N ARG A 322 64.84 3.04 -16.00
CA ARG A 322 66.22 2.79 -15.57
C ARG A 322 66.68 3.96 -14.71
N ASN A 323 66.90 3.71 -13.42
CA ASN A 323 67.46 4.71 -12.51
C ASN A 323 69.00 4.67 -12.57
N SER A 324 69.63 5.73 -13.08
CA SER A 324 71.07 5.93 -13.05
C SER A 324 71.45 7.05 -12.07
N ASN A 325 72.30 6.72 -11.10
CA ASN A 325 73.33 7.56 -10.47
C ASN A 325 72.99 9.01 -10.06
N ARG A 326 73.12 9.32 -8.75
CA ARG A 326 74.34 10.01 -8.23
C ARG A 326 74.33 10.20 -6.71
N ARG A 327 75.46 9.80 -6.12
CA ARG A 327 76.05 10.20 -4.83
C ARG A 327 75.85 11.68 -4.48
N LYS A 328 75.61 11.97 -3.20
CA LYS A 328 76.41 12.96 -2.44
C LYS A 328 76.41 12.66 -0.93
N LYS A 329 77.62 12.61 -0.40
CA LYS A 329 78.04 12.50 1.01
C LYS A 329 78.03 13.91 1.64
N ARG A 330 77.69 13.98 2.94
CA ARG A 330 78.09 14.92 4.03
C ARG A 330 77.00 14.83 5.09
N ASP A 331 77.24 14.61 6.39
CA ASP A 331 78.46 14.62 7.20
C ASP A 331 78.53 13.37 8.10
#